data_AF-A0A3E4MPH5-F1
#
_entry.id   AF-A0A3E4MPH5-F1
#
_cell.length_a   1.000
_cell.length_b   1.000
_cell.length_c   1.000
_cell.angle_alpha   90.00
_cell.angle_beta   90.00
_cell.angle_gamma   90.00
#
_symmetry.space_group_name_H-M   'P 1'
#
loop_
_entity.id
_entity.type
_entity.pdbx_description
1 polymer ?
#
loop_
_entity_poly.entity_id
_entity_poly.type
_entity_poly.pdbx_seq_one_letter_code
_entity_poly.pdbx_strand_id
1 'polypeptide(L)'
;MIYISLNHFNIIALIAKYQREKLFSQRNFVLSDFNKYDKAICRNTVSGILNSYATKNQCDDESKFFYSTKIESLDSQMLAILIFGLETKELREVFRQYEIYSIDIDEDGKQYITKCINNLHKKVFVRYQTQPIMDSVKNLIYIIGRCTSIDIDVSALYEVVDIMWGINQQRYELENFLNVVIDSHSPTPEFAMQFLYKLLDDKNGKDRYEYNNIVKELCKVISKGNLKIENIEHYISQGISDFNMLPLYSITPDVDKMKLIEYGKTSFQKCWFPLYVEFMHKTQTVPDSPEEFEERLNNGKNRIESNNAIACKYLAEWKKDERYKELWNIIDNYRDKNDCLQFFCDPINYVHPEKVEIDWITVCSPDIIKELMTKAVYSEKFKTYISDSRINPQCRRVLMAIF
;
A
#
# COMPACT_ATOMS: atom_id res chain seq x y z
N MET A 1 3.33 8.57 32.90
CA MET A 1 3.34 7.24 32.27
C MET A 1 2.44 6.35 33.12
N ILE A 2 1.14 6.26 32.79
CA ILE A 2 0.21 5.37 33.47
C ILE A 2 -0.26 4.39 32.40
N TYR A 3 0.31 3.19 32.45
CA TYR A 3 -0.24 2.00 31.81
C TYR A 3 -1.58 1.72 32.51
N ILE A 4 -2.69 2.20 31.94
CA ILE A 4 -3.99 1.65 32.28
C ILE A 4 -4.15 0.40 31.41
N SER A 5 -3.98 -0.75 32.05
CA SER A 5 -4.36 -2.05 31.54
C SER A 5 -5.82 -2.03 31.05
N LEU A 6 -6.01 -1.90 29.74
CA LEU A 6 -7.27 -2.23 29.07
C LEU A 6 -7.44 -3.76 29.08
N ASN A 7 -7.72 -4.33 30.26
CA ASN A 7 -8.01 -5.75 30.41
C ASN A 7 -9.38 -6.07 29.76
N HIS A 8 -9.34 -6.74 28.61
CA HIS A 8 -10.05 -7.96 28.15
C HIS A 8 -11.49 -8.32 28.64
N PHE A 9 -12.21 -7.48 29.38
CA PHE A 9 -13.61 -7.70 29.82
C PHE A 9 -14.55 -6.52 29.43
N ASN A 10 -14.09 -5.59 28.58
CA ASN A 10 -14.58 -4.21 28.59
C ASN A 10 -15.15 -3.70 27.24
N ILE A 11 -15.09 -4.48 26.15
CA ILE A 11 -15.52 -3.96 24.83
C ILE A 11 -17.03 -3.72 24.73
N ILE A 12 -17.84 -4.64 25.26
CA ILE A 12 -19.31 -4.47 25.33
C ILE A 12 -19.67 -3.24 26.17
N ALA A 13 -18.97 -3.02 27.28
CA ALA A 13 -19.19 -1.86 28.14
C ALA A 13 -18.78 -0.54 27.45
N LEU A 14 -17.68 -0.54 26.69
CA LEU A 14 -17.27 0.61 25.87
C LEU A 14 -18.31 0.93 24.77
N ILE A 15 -18.77 -0.08 24.03
CA ILE A 15 -19.80 0.07 22.99
C ILE A 15 -21.11 0.58 23.63
N ALA A 16 -21.56 -0.02 24.73
CA ALA A 16 -22.78 0.41 25.43
C ALA A 16 -22.66 1.85 25.96
N LYS A 17 -21.49 2.23 26.49
CA LYS A 17 -21.22 3.61 26.92
C LYS A 17 -21.28 4.57 25.74
N TYR A 18 -20.61 4.24 24.62
CA TYR A 18 -20.68 5.03 23.39
C TYR A 18 -22.13 5.26 22.94
N GLN A 19 -22.91 4.18 22.83
CA GLN A 19 -24.30 4.26 22.38
C GLN A 19 -25.15 5.11 23.30
N ARG A 20 -25.01 4.95 24.62
CA ARG A 20 -25.75 5.73 25.61
C ARG A 20 -25.46 7.22 25.48
N GLU A 21 -24.18 7.61 25.37
CA GLU A 21 -23.81 9.02 25.26
C GLU A 21 -24.24 9.63 23.91
N LYS A 22 -24.13 8.87 22.80
CA LYS A 22 -24.62 9.35 21.50
C LYS A 22 -26.14 9.52 21.49
N LEU A 23 -26.88 8.56 22.04
CA LEU A 23 -28.33 8.66 22.15
C LEU A 23 -28.75 9.83 23.05
N PHE A 24 -28.07 10.03 24.18
CA PHE A 24 -28.31 11.16 25.06
C PHE A 24 -28.04 12.49 24.34
N SER A 25 -26.92 12.60 23.63
CA SER A 25 -26.56 13.82 22.91
C SER A 25 -27.56 14.14 21.80
N GLN A 26 -27.94 13.15 21.00
CA GLN A 26 -28.95 13.28 19.94
C GLN A 26 -30.31 13.71 20.47
N ARG A 27 -30.79 13.08 21.55
CA ARG A 27 -32.11 13.39 22.14
C ARG A 27 -32.16 14.77 22.78
N ASN A 28 -31.03 15.30 23.21
CA ASN A 28 -30.93 16.60 23.87
C ASN A 28 -30.32 17.69 22.98
N PHE A 29 -30.14 17.43 21.68
CA PHE A 29 -29.53 18.36 20.72
C PHE A 29 -28.16 18.93 21.18
N VAL A 30 -27.40 18.13 21.94
CA VAL A 30 -26.07 18.52 22.40
C VAL A 30 -25.09 18.32 21.26
N LEU A 31 -24.42 19.40 20.85
CA LEU A 31 -23.33 19.36 19.88
C LEU A 31 -22.13 18.66 20.51
N SER A 32 -21.94 17.37 20.18
CA SER A 32 -20.88 16.52 20.73
C SER A 32 -19.49 16.89 20.24
N ASP A 33 -19.39 17.60 19.11
CA ASP A 33 -18.17 17.70 18.29
C ASP A 33 -17.02 18.50 18.97
N PHE A 34 -17.34 19.28 20.01
CA PHE A 34 -16.36 20.08 20.78
C PHE A 34 -16.09 19.55 22.19
N ASN A 35 -16.73 18.45 22.58
CA ASN A 35 -16.60 17.92 23.93
C ASN A 35 -15.40 16.96 24.03
N LYS A 36 -14.40 17.30 24.85
CA LYS A 36 -13.26 16.43 25.15
C LYS A 36 -13.70 15.06 25.70
N TYR A 37 -14.82 15.02 26.42
CA TYR A 37 -15.39 13.77 26.94
C TYR A 37 -15.92 12.88 25.81
N ASP A 38 -16.64 13.44 24.84
CA ASP A 38 -17.15 12.68 23.69
C ASP A 38 -16.00 12.14 22.82
N LYS A 39 -15.01 12.99 22.52
CA LYS A 39 -13.79 12.56 21.80
C LYS A 39 -13.07 11.42 22.51
N ALA A 40 -12.94 11.48 23.84
CA ALA A 40 -12.32 10.42 24.63
C ALA A 40 -13.14 9.11 24.56
N ILE A 41 -14.47 9.18 24.60
CA ILE A 41 -15.33 8.00 24.47
C ILE A 41 -15.19 7.37 23.08
N CYS A 42 -15.24 8.17 22.02
CA CYS A 42 -15.04 7.69 20.66
C CYS A 42 -13.68 7.00 20.52
N ARG A 43 -12.59 7.66 20.93
CA ARG A 43 -11.22 7.12 20.84
C ARG A 43 -11.05 5.82 21.63
N ASN A 44 -11.53 5.78 22.87
CA ASN A 44 -11.43 4.58 23.69
C ASN A 44 -12.25 3.42 23.12
N THR A 45 -13.42 3.70 22.56
CA THR A 45 -14.29 2.67 21.99
C THR A 45 -13.69 2.12 20.69
N VAL A 46 -13.25 2.98 19.78
CA VAL A 46 -12.58 2.58 18.53
C VAL A 46 -11.30 1.79 18.83
N SER A 47 -10.46 2.29 19.74
CA SER A 47 -9.23 1.59 20.14
C SER A 47 -9.55 0.24 20.80
N GLY A 48 -10.61 0.18 21.61
CA GLY A 48 -11.09 -1.06 22.22
C GLY A 48 -11.55 -2.09 21.18
N ILE A 49 -12.33 -1.67 20.17
CA ILE A 49 -12.79 -2.55 19.08
C ILE A 49 -11.58 -3.13 18.35
N LEU A 50 -10.68 -2.26 17.89
CA LEU A 50 -9.53 -2.65 17.08
C LEU A 50 -8.50 -3.47 17.87
N ASN A 51 -8.24 -3.13 19.13
CA ASN A 51 -7.38 -3.94 20.00
C ASN A 51 -7.97 -5.33 20.26
N SER A 52 -9.28 -5.40 20.51
CA SER A 52 -9.95 -6.69 20.73
C SER A 52 -9.92 -7.56 19.47
N TYR A 53 -10.05 -6.96 18.29
CA TYR A 53 -9.89 -7.64 17.00
C TYR A 53 -8.45 -8.14 16.78
N ALA A 54 -7.45 -7.31 17.06
CA ALA A 54 -6.04 -7.65 16.89
C ALA A 54 -5.49 -8.68 17.90
N THR A 55 -6.23 -8.96 18.99
CA THR A 55 -5.79 -9.89 20.03
C THR A 55 -5.67 -11.32 19.48
N LYS A 56 -4.53 -11.97 19.74
CA LYS A 56 -4.32 -13.39 19.38
C LYS A 56 -5.31 -14.30 20.11
N ASN A 57 -5.75 -15.37 19.44
CA ASN A 57 -6.45 -16.44 20.15
C ASN A 57 -5.51 -16.98 21.23
N GLN A 58 -5.99 -17.10 22.47
CA GLN A 58 -5.27 -17.88 23.47
C GLN A 58 -5.24 -19.33 22.96
N CYS A 59 -4.10 -19.78 22.45
CA CYS A 59 -3.85 -21.22 22.31
C CYS A 59 -3.62 -21.77 23.72
N ASP A 60 -4.51 -22.66 24.14
CA ASP A 60 -4.25 -23.91 24.88
C ASP A 60 -3.29 -23.92 26.09
N ASP A 61 -3.04 -22.81 26.80
CA ASP A 61 -2.35 -22.84 28.10
C ASP A 61 -3.24 -22.32 29.25
N GLU A 62 -3.83 -23.28 29.95
CA GLU A 62 -4.07 -23.33 31.41
C GLU A 62 -4.67 -22.11 32.14
N SER A 63 -5.64 -21.39 31.57
CA SER A 63 -6.52 -20.54 32.41
C SER A 63 -7.98 -20.52 31.96
N LYS A 64 -8.72 -21.56 32.36
CA LYS A 64 -10.16 -21.80 32.10
C LYS A 64 -11.15 -20.77 32.67
N PHE A 65 -10.76 -19.51 32.96
CA PHE A 65 -11.65 -18.54 33.60
C PHE A 65 -11.72 -17.14 32.96
N PHE A 66 -11.05 -16.89 31.83
CA PHE A 66 -11.24 -15.64 31.09
C PHE A 66 -11.96 -15.92 29.77
N TYR A 67 -13.26 -15.61 29.71
CA TYR A 67 -13.98 -15.56 28.45
C TYR A 67 -13.31 -14.53 27.55
N SER A 68 -12.76 -14.97 26.41
CA SER A 68 -12.14 -14.09 25.43
C SER A 68 -13.17 -13.13 24.86
N THR A 69 -12.98 -11.81 25.02
CA THR A 69 -13.81 -10.78 24.35
C THR A 69 -13.36 -10.50 22.93
N LYS A 70 -12.53 -11.37 22.35
CA LYS A 70 -11.98 -11.18 21.00
C LYS A 70 -13.13 -11.02 20.01
N ILE A 71 -12.99 -10.02 19.14
CA ILE A 71 -13.89 -9.82 18.02
C ILE A 71 -13.32 -10.59 16.83
N GLU A 72 -14.09 -11.53 16.30
CA GLU A 72 -13.69 -12.31 15.11
C GLU A 72 -14.04 -11.57 13.81
N SER A 73 -15.17 -10.87 13.80
CA SER A 73 -15.64 -10.06 12.68
C SER A 73 -16.41 -8.83 13.18
N LEU A 74 -16.37 -7.74 12.43
CA LEU A 74 -17.07 -6.50 12.78
C LEU A 74 -18.53 -6.54 12.30
N ASP A 75 -19.45 -6.16 13.19
CA ASP A 75 -20.89 -5.98 12.89
C ASP A 75 -21.21 -4.55 12.44
N SER A 76 -22.48 -4.27 12.10
CA SER A 76 -22.90 -2.92 11.67
C SER A 76 -22.69 -1.83 12.73
N GLN A 77 -22.79 -2.18 14.02
CA GLN A 77 -22.64 -1.22 15.11
C GLN A 77 -21.18 -0.82 15.29
N MET A 78 -20.28 -1.81 15.26
CA MET A 78 -18.84 -1.59 15.31
C MET A 78 -18.38 -0.79 14.10
N LEU A 79 -18.86 -1.12 12.90
CA LEU A 79 -18.56 -0.34 11.70
C LEU A 79 -19.05 1.10 11.81
N ALA A 80 -20.27 1.34 12.29
CA ALA A 80 -20.77 2.69 12.52
C ALA A 80 -19.86 3.47 13.48
N ILE A 81 -19.41 2.84 14.56
CA ILE A 81 -18.48 3.45 15.52
C ILE A 81 -17.15 3.80 14.85
N LEU A 82 -16.58 2.91 14.02
CA LEU A 82 -15.34 3.18 13.30
C LEU A 82 -15.49 4.29 12.26
N ILE A 83 -16.62 4.32 11.54
CA ILE A 83 -16.90 5.30 10.49
C ILE A 83 -17.08 6.70 11.08
N PHE A 84 -17.88 6.85 12.14
CA PHE A 84 -18.27 8.16 12.68
C PHE A 84 -17.47 8.59 13.92
N GLY A 85 -16.69 7.70 14.52
CA GLY A 85 -16.08 7.93 15.82
C GLY A 85 -14.87 8.87 15.79
N LEU A 86 -14.03 8.77 14.77
CA LEU A 86 -12.73 9.46 14.72
C LEU A 86 -12.51 10.19 13.41
N GLU A 87 -11.61 11.19 13.45
CA GLU A 87 -11.05 11.78 12.23
C GLU A 87 -10.23 10.73 11.46
N THR A 88 -10.20 10.82 10.13
CA THR A 88 -9.59 9.78 9.28
C THR A 88 -8.13 9.52 9.60
N LYS A 89 -7.36 10.58 9.84
CA LYS A 89 -5.95 10.45 10.21
C LYS A 89 -5.77 9.63 11.49
N GLU A 90 -6.56 9.93 12.52
CA GLU A 90 -6.51 9.22 13.81
C GLU A 90 -6.94 7.77 13.65
N LEU A 91 -8.01 7.49 12.89
CA LEU A 91 -8.43 6.12 12.62
C LEU A 91 -7.30 5.30 11.98
N ARG A 92 -6.63 5.83 10.94
CA ARG A 92 -5.50 5.16 10.30
C ARG A 92 -4.32 4.94 11.25
N GLU A 93 -4.03 5.91 12.13
CA GLU A 93 -2.99 5.77 13.14
C GLU A 93 -3.30 4.63 14.12
N VAL A 94 -4.56 4.45 14.52
CA VAL A 94 -4.99 3.35 15.38
C VAL A 94 -4.87 2.00 14.65
N PHE A 95 -5.30 1.91 13.39
CA PHE A 95 -5.08 0.70 12.57
C PHE A 95 -3.60 0.34 12.47
N ARG A 96 -2.72 1.34 12.26
CA ARG A 96 -1.27 1.15 12.21
C ARG A 96 -0.69 0.74 13.56
N GLN A 97 -1.14 1.35 14.65
CA GLN A 97 -0.69 1.05 16.01
C GLN A 97 -0.97 -0.40 16.40
N TYR A 98 -2.12 -0.94 15.98
CA TYR A 98 -2.50 -2.34 16.23
C TYR A 98 -2.12 -3.29 15.10
N GLU A 99 -1.36 -2.81 14.10
CA GLU A 99 -0.87 -3.62 12.97
C GLU A 99 -2.01 -4.35 12.23
N ILE A 100 -3.18 -3.70 12.11
CA ILE A 100 -4.34 -4.25 11.42
C ILE A 100 -4.24 -3.91 9.93
N TYR A 101 -3.96 -4.94 9.13
CA TYR A 101 -3.86 -4.80 7.68
C TYR A 101 -5.16 -5.11 6.96
N SER A 102 -5.99 -5.97 7.53
CA SER A 102 -7.27 -6.37 6.99
C SER A 102 -8.30 -6.63 8.10
N ILE A 103 -9.57 -6.44 7.77
CA ILE A 103 -10.70 -6.68 8.67
C ILE A 103 -11.68 -7.68 8.04
N ASP A 104 -12.21 -8.56 8.88
CA ASP A 104 -13.32 -9.42 8.53
C ASP A 104 -14.63 -8.80 9.04
N ILE A 105 -15.68 -8.88 8.23
CA ILE A 105 -16.99 -8.27 8.49
C ILE A 105 -18.06 -9.34 8.39
N ASP A 106 -18.99 -9.35 9.33
CA ASP A 106 -20.12 -10.28 9.31
C ASP A 106 -21.21 -9.88 8.31
N GLU A 107 -22.25 -10.68 8.18
CA GLU A 107 -23.30 -10.44 7.18
C GLU A 107 -24.08 -9.13 7.43
N ASP A 108 -24.30 -8.77 8.69
CA ASP A 108 -24.97 -7.53 9.08
C ASP A 108 -24.11 -6.30 8.73
N GLY A 109 -22.81 -6.37 9.00
CA GLY A 109 -21.85 -5.34 8.63
C GLY A 109 -21.70 -5.17 7.11
N LYS A 110 -21.76 -6.25 6.34
CA LYS A 110 -21.76 -6.19 4.86
C LYS A 110 -22.99 -5.46 4.35
N GLN A 111 -24.18 -5.83 4.82
CA GLN A 111 -25.43 -5.15 4.47
C GLN A 111 -25.39 -3.66 4.83
N TYR A 112 -24.78 -3.32 5.96
CA TYR A 112 -24.60 -1.94 6.40
C TYR A 112 -23.71 -1.14 5.43
N ILE A 113 -22.54 -1.66 5.04
CA ILE A 113 -21.65 -1.00 4.07
C ILE A 113 -22.36 -0.78 2.73
N THR A 114 -23.02 -1.81 2.20
CA THR A 114 -23.76 -1.72 0.94
C THR A 114 -24.84 -0.64 1.01
N LYS A 115 -25.56 -0.55 2.14
CA LYS A 115 -26.54 0.52 2.38
C LYS A 115 -25.90 1.91 2.45
N CYS A 116 -24.74 2.03 3.07
CA CYS A 116 -23.99 3.30 3.12
C CYS A 116 -23.59 3.76 1.72
N ILE A 117 -22.99 2.89 0.90
CA ILE A 117 -22.59 3.21 -0.48
C ILE A 117 -23.81 3.63 -1.32
N ASN A 118 -24.90 2.86 -1.28
CA ASN A 118 -26.13 3.15 -2.01
C ASN A 118 -26.76 4.49 -1.62
N ASN A 119 -26.60 4.92 -0.37
CA ASN A 119 -27.09 6.23 0.08
C ASN A 119 -26.15 7.37 -0.32
N LEU A 120 -24.83 7.16 -0.27
CA LEU A 120 -23.85 8.14 -0.75
C LEU A 120 -23.96 8.36 -2.26
N HIS A 121 -24.28 7.31 -3.02
CA HIS A 121 -24.56 7.38 -4.46
C HIS A 121 -25.68 8.36 -4.82
N LYS A 122 -26.60 8.68 -3.89
CA LYS A 122 -27.64 9.71 -4.08
C LYS A 122 -27.10 11.15 -4.03
N LYS A 123 -25.81 11.34 -3.73
CA LYS A 123 -25.07 12.62 -3.75
C LYS A 123 -25.60 13.70 -2.79
N VAL A 124 -26.50 13.34 -1.86
CA VAL A 124 -27.08 14.28 -0.88
C VAL A 124 -26.02 14.84 0.06
N PHE A 125 -25.02 14.03 0.43
CA PHE A 125 -23.93 14.42 1.33
C PHE A 125 -23.07 15.57 0.77
N VAL A 126 -23.06 15.79 -0.54
CA VAL A 126 -22.32 16.88 -1.21
C VAL A 126 -22.84 18.26 -0.78
N ARG A 127 -24.11 18.35 -0.35
CA ARG A 127 -24.68 19.59 0.21
C ARG A 127 -24.18 19.90 1.62
N TYR A 128 -23.58 18.91 2.28
CA TYR A 128 -23.15 18.96 3.68
C TYR A 128 -21.65 18.69 3.79
N GLN A 129 -20.83 19.59 3.20
CA GLN A 129 -19.36 19.51 3.18
C GLN A 129 -18.70 19.87 4.52
N THR A 130 -19.35 19.54 5.64
CA THR A 130 -18.74 19.71 6.96
C THR A 130 -17.66 18.65 7.16
N GLN A 131 -16.56 19.03 7.81
CA GLN A 131 -15.43 18.12 8.07
C GLN A 131 -15.85 16.76 8.67
N PRO A 132 -16.76 16.67 9.67
CA PRO A 132 -17.16 15.38 10.24
C PRO A 132 -17.82 14.43 9.24
N ILE A 133 -18.65 14.96 8.34
CA ILE A 133 -19.32 14.15 7.30
C ILE A 133 -18.28 13.67 6.29
N MET A 134 -17.36 14.55 5.86
CA MET A 134 -16.31 14.18 4.92
C MET A 134 -15.35 13.14 5.51
N ASP A 135 -14.98 13.28 6.80
CA ASP A 135 -14.17 12.28 7.51
C ASP A 135 -14.91 10.94 7.60
N SER A 136 -16.21 10.95 7.86
CA SER A 136 -17.01 9.72 7.87
C SER A 136 -17.02 9.02 6.51
N VAL A 137 -17.15 9.77 5.40
CA VAL A 137 -17.06 9.20 4.05
C VAL A 137 -15.67 8.64 3.78
N LYS A 138 -14.59 9.35 4.14
CA LYS A 138 -13.22 8.85 3.99
C LYS A 138 -12.97 7.61 4.85
N ASN A 139 -13.48 7.56 6.07
CA ASN A 139 -13.37 6.40 6.96
C ASN A 139 -14.07 5.19 6.36
N LEU A 140 -15.27 5.37 5.80
CA LEU A 140 -15.97 4.30 5.09
C LEU A 140 -15.13 3.76 3.93
N ILE A 141 -14.60 4.63 3.06
CA ILE A 141 -13.76 4.23 1.92
C ILE A 141 -12.49 3.51 2.42
N TYR A 142 -11.85 4.03 3.48
CA TYR A 142 -10.67 3.40 4.08
C TYR A 142 -10.97 2.00 4.63
N ILE A 143 -12.05 1.86 5.39
CA ILE A 143 -12.51 0.59 5.97
C ILE A 143 -12.82 -0.42 4.86
N ILE A 144 -13.51 -0.01 3.79
CA ILE A 144 -13.76 -0.86 2.61
C ILE A 144 -12.43 -1.37 2.04
N GLY A 145 -11.43 -0.49 1.89
CA GLY A 145 -10.10 -0.90 1.42
C GLY A 145 -9.37 -1.90 2.33
N ARG A 146 -9.85 -2.11 3.56
CA ARG A 146 -9.31 -3.10 4.52
C ARG A 146 -10.12 -4.39 4.56
N CYS A 147 -11.28 -4.46 3.90
CA CYS A 147 -12.10 -5.66 3.86
C CYS A 147 -11.46 -6.73 2.98
N THR A 148 -11.33 -7.96 3.49
CA THR A 148 -10.76 -9.10 2.75
C THR A 148 -11.70 -9.66 1.68
N SER A 149 -13.00 -9.62 1.94
CA SER A 149 -14.04 -10.09 1.01
C SER A 149 -15.38 -9.43 1.33
N ILE A 150 -15.77 -8.43 0.54
CA ILE A 150 -17.10 -7.85 0.59
C ILE A 150 -17.65 -7.69 -0.83
N ASP A 151 -18.91 -8.09 -1.01
CA ASP A 151 -19.65 -7.86 -2.25
C ASP A 151 -20.31 -6.48 -2.18
N ILE A 152 -19.69 -5.51 -2.85
CA ILE A 152 -20.18 -4.13 -2.95
C ILE A 152 -20.37 -3.74 -4.40
N ASP A 153 -21.27 -2.77 -4.62
CA ASP A 153 -21.33 -2.05 -5.88
C ASP A 153 -20.07 -1.18 -6.05
N VAL A 154 -19.07 -1.75 -6.71
CA VAL A 154 -17.79 -1.10 -6.99
C VAL A 154 -17.97 0.16 -7.84
N SER A 155 -18.91 0.15 -8.78
CA SER A 155 -19.21 1.32 -9.61
C SER A 155 -19.71 2.48 -8.74
N ALA A 156 -20.65 2.20 -7.84
CA ALA A 156 -21.14 3.20 -6.90
C ALA A 156 -20.06 3.70 -5.93
N LEU A 157 -19.15 2.82 -5.46
CA LEU A 157 -17.99 3.22 -4.66
C LEU A 157 -17.13 4.24 -5.41
N TYR A 158 -16.79 3.97 -6.67
CA TYR A 158 -15.90 4.83 -7.43
C TYR A 158 -16.55 6.14 -7.88
N GLU A 159 -17.88 6.18 -8.05
CA GLU A 159 -18.60 7.46 -8.16
C GLU A 159 -18.42 8.32 -6.90
N VAL A 160 -18.50 7.72 -5.70
CA VAL A 160 -18.28 8.45 -4.45
C VAL A 160 -16.82 8.90 -4.33
N VAL A 161 -15.86 8.06 -4.71
CA VAL A 161 -14.43 8.41 -4.76
C VAL A 161 -14.21 9.60 -5.69
N ASP A 162 -14.78 9.60 -6.90
CA ASP A 162 -14.61 10.69 -7.87
C ASP A 162 -15.17 12.02 -7.34
N ILE A 163 -16.34 11.99 -6.69
CA ILE A 163 -16.94 13.15 -6.03
C ILE A 163 -16.02 13.69 -4.94
N MET A 164 -15.54 12.81 -4.05
CA MET A 164 -14.67 13.19 -2.96
C MET A 164 -13.33 13.74 -3.48
N TRP A 165 -12.80 13.14 -4.55
CA TRP A 165 -11.60 13.62 -5.22
C TRP A 165 -11.82 15.00 -5.85
N GLY A 166 -13.00 15.27 -6.41
CA GLY A 166 -13.36 16.59 -6.94
C GLY A 166 -13.26 17.73 -5.90
N ILE A 167 -13.38 17.42 -4.61
CA ILE A 167 -13.31 18.39 -3.52
C ILE A 167 -11.84 18.54 -3.06
N ASN A 168 -11.16 19.60 -3.52
CA ASN A 168 -9.72 19.83 -3.29
C ASN A 168 -9.25 19.58 -1.84
N GLN A 169 -10.01 20.04 -0.84
CA GLN A 169 -9.65 19.89 0.58
C GLN A 169 -9.63 18.43 1.07
N GLN A 170 -10.34 17.53 0.38
CA GLN A 170 -10.46 16.13 0.79
C GLN A 170 -9.44 15.22 0.10
N ARG A 171 -8.83 15.67 -1.02
CA ARG A 171 -7.85 14.89 -1.80
C ARG A 171 -6.68 14.41 -0.96
N TYR A 172 -6.08 15.32 -0.19
CA TYR A 172 -4.85 15.05 0.56
C TYR A 172 -4.95 13.80 1.45
N GLU A 173 -6.09 13.60 2.11
CA GLU A 173 -6.25 12.41 2.95
C GLU A 173 -6.61 11.14 2.18
N LEU A 174 -7.33 11.25 1.07
CA LEU A 174 -7.62 10.12 0.19
C LEU A 174 -6.36 9.57 -0.48
N GLU A 175 -5.45 10.45 -0.89
CA GLU A 175 -4.16 10.09 -1.50
C GLU A 175 -3.41 9.03 -0.68
N ASN A 176 -3.44 9.16 0.65
CA ASN A 176 -2.70 8.32 1.58
C ASN A 176 -3.15 6.84 1.63
N PHE A 177 -4.32 6.50 1.07
CA PHE A 177 -4.85 5.13 1.17
C PHE A 177 -5.63 4.64 -0.05
N LEU A 178 -5.94 5.49 -1.02
CA LEU A 178 -6.78 5.11 -2.16
C LEU A 178 -6.15 3.99 -3.00
N ASN A 179 -4.82 3.89 -3.05
CA ASN A 179 -4.14 2.78 -3.73
C ASN A 179 -4.54 1.42 -3.14
N VAL A 180 -4.69 1.31 -1.81
CA VAL A 180 -5.11 0.07 -1.12
C VAL A 180 -6.56 -0.28 -1.48
N VAL A 181 -7.40 0.73 -1.67
CA VAL A 181 -8.80 0.54 -2.10
C VAL A 181 -8.84 0.02 -3.53
N ILE A 182 -8.04 0.59 -4.44
CA ILE A 182 -7.94 0.15 -5.85
C ILE A 182 -7.41 -1.29 -5.97
N ASP A 183 -6.42 -1.65 -5.15
CA ASP A 183 -5.86 -3.01 -5.14
C ASP A 183 -6.88 -4.04 -4.62
N SER A 184 -7.60 -3.72 -3.54
CA SER A 184 -8.57 -4.64 -2.92
C SER A 184 -9.91 -4.71 -3.66
N HIS A 185 -10.39 -3.61 -4.21
CA HIS A 185 -11.70 -3.48 -4.84
C HIS A 185 -11.55 -2.71 -6.16
N SER A 186 -10.95 -3.34 -7.17
CA SER A 186 -10.56 -2.66 -8.41
C SER A 186 -11.73 -2.04 -9.18
N PRO A 187 -11.61 -0.79 -9.68
CA PRO A 187 -12.60 -0.18 -10.56
C PRO A 187 -12.67 -0.89 -11.91
N THR A 188 -13.67 -0.54 -12.72
CA THR A 188 -13.66 -0.94 -14.14
C THR A 188 -12.47 -0.30 -14.87
N PRO A 189 -11.91 -0.95 -15.89
CA PRO A 189 -10.82 -0.38 -16.69
C PRO A 189 -11.14 1.00 -17.28
N GLU A 190 -12.40 1.24 -17.67
CA GLU A 190 -12.85 2.51 -18.23
C GLU A 190 -12.81 3.63 -17.19
N PHE A 191 -13.33 3.38 -15.97
CA PHE A 191 -13.22 4.34 -14.88
C PHE A 191 -11.77 4.57 -14.50
N ALA A 192 -10.97 3.50 -14.42
CA ALA A 192 -9.55 3.60 -14.10
C ALA A 192 -8.80 4.50 -15.08
N MET A 193 -9.07 4.38 -16.38
CA MET A 193 -8.48 5.22 -17.43
C MET A 193 -8.91 6.69 -17.30
N GLN A 194 -10.21 6.94 -17.11
CA GLN A 194 -10.71 8.32 -16.92
C GLN A 194 -10.11 8.98 -15.68
N PHE A 195 -10.01 8.24 -14.58
CA PHE A 195 -9.43 8.72 -13.34
C PHE A 195 -7.91 8.92 -13.46
N LEU A 196 -7.21 8.03 -14.18
CA LEU A 196 -5.79 8.19 -14.50
C LEU A 196 -5.52 9.49 -15.24
N TYR A 197 -6.29 9.82 -16.29
CA TYR A 197 -6.13 11.09 -17.00
C TYR A 197 -6.29 12.31 -16.07
N LYS A 198 -7.29 12.29 -15.19
CA LYS A 198 -7.46 13.35 -14.17
C LYS A 198 -6.24 13.51 -13.28
N LEU A 199 -5.56 12.42 -12.91
CA LEU A 199 -4.35 12.47 -12.10
C LEU A 199 -3.13 12.99 -12.87
N LEU A 200 -2.95 12.53 -14.12
CA LEU A 200 -1.83 12.96 -14.96
C LEU A 200 -1.92 14.43 -15.37
N ASP A 201 -3.14 14.93 -15.57
CA ASP A 201 -3.41 16.32 -15.94
C ASP A 201 -3.39 17.27 -14.72
N ASP A 202 -3.43 16.74 -13.49
CA ASP A 202 -3.34 17.53 -12.25
C ASP A 202 -1.91 18.00 -11.99
N LYS A 203 -1.62 19.23 -12.45
CA LYS A 203 -0.31 19.88 -12.25
C LYS A 203 0.10 20.03 -10.79
N ASN A 204 -0.84 20.00 -9.84
CA ASN A 204 -0.54 20.14 -8.42
C ASN A 204 -0.10 18.81 -7.77
N GLY A 205 -0.23 17.66 -8.45
CA GLY A 205 0.01 16.33 -7.88
C GLY A 205 1.32 15.64 -8.30
N LYS A 206 2.03 16.17 -9.31
CA LYS A 206 3.08 15.43 -10.05
C LYS A 206 4.28 14.93 -9.23
N ASP A 207 4.57 15.59 -8.11
CA ASP A 207 5.73 15.25 -7.25
C ASP A 207 5.32 14.57 -5.93
N ARG A 208 4.03 14.27 -5.71
CA ARG A 208 3.57 13.60 -4.48
C ARG A 208 3.71 12.07 -4.61
N TYR A 209 4.40 11.45 -3.66
CA TYR A 209 4.64 10.01 -3.65
C TYR A 209 3.33 9.19 -3.63
N GLU A 210 2.33 9.66 -2.90
CA GLU A 210 1.02 9.03 -2.77
C GLU A 210 0.26 9.00 -4.11
N TYR A 211 0.41 10.03 -4.95
CA TYR A 211 -0.15 10.05 -6.31
C TYR A 211 0.44 8.92 -7.17
N ASN A 212 1.74 8.69 -7.06
CA ASN A 212 2.42 7.66 -7.86
C ASN A 212 1.93 6.25 -7.52
N ASN A 213 1.62 5.98 -6.24
CA ASN A 213 1.03 4.69 -5.84
C ASN A 213 -0.36 4.50 -6.45
N ILE A 214 -1.19 5.55 -6.49
CA ILE A 214 -2.51 5.49 -7.14
C ILE A 214 -2.36 5.24 -8.64
N VAL A 215 -1.48 6.00 -9.32
CA VAL A 215 -1.19 5.81 -10.76
C VAL A 215 -0.76 4.37 -11.06
N LYS A 216 0.13 3.81 -10.22
CA LYS A 216 0.58 2.42 -10.35
C LYS A 216 -0.58 1.42 -10.27
N GLU A 217 -1.45 1.55 -9.27
CA GLU A 217 -2.58 0.62 -9.11
C GLU A 217 -3.61 0.78 -10.25
N LEU A 218 -3.89 2.00 -10.71
CA LEU A 218 -4.76 2.22 -11.87
C LEU A 218 -4.17 1.60 -13.15
N CYS A 219 -2.87 1.78 -13.40
CA CYS A 219 -2.21 1.17 -14.55
C CYS A 219 -2.29 -0.36 -14.51
N LYS A 220 -2.13 -0.98 -13.33
CA LYS A 220 -2.32 -2.42 -13.19
C LYS A 220 -3.74 -2.85 -13.56
N VAL A 221 -4.76 -2.12 -13.10
CA VAL A 221 -6.17 -2.41 -13.44
C VAL A 221 -6.39 -2.33 -14.95
N ILE A 222 -5.92 -1.26 -15.59
CA ILE A 222 -6.02 -1.04 -17.04
C ILE A 222 -5.27 -2.13 -17.81
N SER A 223 -4.07 -2.51 -17.36
CA SER A 223 -3.21 -3.49 -18.05
C SER A 223 -3.80 -4.90 -18.14
N LYS A 224 -4.76 -5.24 -17.28
CA LYS A 224 -5.51 -6.51 -17.34
C LYS A 224 -6.52 -6.55 -18.48
N GLY A 225 -6.91 -5.39 -19.01
CA GLY A 225 -7.82 -5.25 -20.14
C GLY A 225 -7.12 -4.86 -21.45
N ASN A 226 -7.93 -4.53 -22.45
CA ASN A 226 -7.44 -4.12 -23.78
C ASN A 226 -7.25 -2.60 -23.92
N LEU A 227 -7.66 -1.82 -22.92
CA LEU A 227 -7.51 -0.37 -22.94
C LEU A 227 -6.03 0.01 -22.91
N LYS A 228 -5.69 1.05 -23.67
CA LYS A 228 -4.35 1.62 -23.73
C LYS A 228 -4.44 3.12 -23.54
N ILE A 229 -3.40 3.71 -22.95
CA ILE A 229 -3.30 5.15 -22.81
C ILE A 229 -3.10 5.78 -24.19
N GLU A 230 -3.82 6.86 -24.46
CA GLU A 230 -3.67 7.63 -25.67
C GLU A 230 -2.75 8.83 -25.41
N ASN A 231 -2.10 9.33 -26.47
CA ASN A 231 -1.33 10.57 -26.43
C ASN A 231 -0.20 10.59 -25.37
N ILE A 232 0.59 9.51 -25.28
CA ILE A 232 1.73 9.44 -24.35
C ILE A 232 2.75 10.56 -24.57
N GLU A 233 2.89 11.06 -25.81
CA GLU A 233 3.75 12.20 -26.15
C GLU A 233 3.40 13.46 -25.38
N HIS A 234 2.11 13.72 -25.18
CA HIS A 234 1.67 14.84 -24.36
C HIS A 234 2.22 14.74 -22.95
N TYR A 235 2.12 13.56 -22.32
CA TYR A 235 2.63 13.34 -20.97
C TYR A 235 4.16 13.40 -20.90
N ILE A 236 4.86 12.87 -21.90
CA ILE A 236 6.31 13.01 -22.06
C ILE A 236 6.71 14.50 -22.08
N SER A 237 6.01 15.32 -22.88
CA SER A 237 6.30 16.76 -23.02
C SER A 237 6.11 17.54 -21.72
N GLN A 238 5.25 17.07 -20.83
CA GLN A 238 5.00 17.69 -19.54
C GLN A 238 5.94 17.20 -18.42
N GLY A 239 6.79 16.22 -18.69
CA GLY A 239 7.57 15.52 -17.68
C GLY A 239 6.74 14.44 -16.97
N ILE A 240 7.20 13.20 -17.05
CA ILE A 240 6.63 12.05 -16.33
C ILE A 240 7.48 11.82 -15.08
N SER A 241 6.83 11.63 -13.93
CA SER A 241 7.53 11.21 -12.71
C SER A 241 8.24 9.88 -12.92
N ASP A 242 9.50 9.76 -12.51
CA ASP A 242 10.33 8.54 -12.63
C ASP A 242 9.59 7.28 -12.16
N PHE A 243 8.77 7.39 -11.10
CA PHE A 243 7.98 6.30 -10.54
C PHE A 243 6.82 5.82 -11.44
N ASN A 244 6.34 6.67 -12.34
CA ASN A 244 5.20 6.41 -13.21
C ASN A 244 5.63 5.90 -14.59
N MET A 245 6.92 5.93 -14.91
CA MET A 245 7.47 5.48 -16.20
C MET A 245 7.09 4.03 -16.54
N LEU A 246 7.34 3.10 -15.62
CA LEU A 246 6.98 1.68 -15.81
C LEU A 246 5.47 1.42 -15.79
N PRO A 247 4.70 1.97 -14.82
CA PRO A 247 3.24 1.91 -14.85
C PRO A 247 2.67 2.35 -16.20
N LEU A 248 3.06 3.51 -16.71
CA LEU A 248 2.56 4.02 -17.99
C LEU A 248 3.02 3.15 -19.17
N TYR A 249 4.26 2.64 -19.15
CA TYR A 249 4.75 1.73 -20.18
C TYR A 249 3.84 0.50 -20.34
N SER A 250 3.34 -0.07 -19.24
CA SER A 250 2.49 -1.27 -19.24
C SER A 250 1.16 -1.08 -20.00
N ILE A 251 0.67 0.15 -20.09
CA ILE A 251 -0.59 0.51 -20.76
C ILE A 251 -0.36 1.32 -22.03
N THR A 252 0.89 1.57 -22.43
CA THR A 252 1.21 2.29 -23.67
C THR A 252 1.01 1.36 -24.88
N PRO A 253 0.35 1.83 -25.97
CA PRO A 253 0.25 1.08 -27.23
C PRO A 253 1.63 0.73 -27.78
N ASP A 254 1.77 -0.42 -28.45
CA ASP A 254 3.06 -0.88 -28.97
C ASP A 254 3.72 0.13 -29.93
N VAL A 255 2.90 0.84 -30.73
CA VAL A 255 3.35 1.89 -31.65
C VAL A 255 4.03 3.07 -30.96
N ASP A 256 3.72 3.30 -29.68
CA ASP A 256 4.22 4.44 -28.91
C ASP A 256 5.22 4.06 -27.81
N LYS A 257 5.39 2.75 -27.52
CA LYS A 257 6.32 2.27 -26.49
C LYS A 257 7.75 2.78 -26.70
N MET A 258 8.21 2.84 -27.94
CA MET A 258 9.55 3.34 -28.26
C MET A 258 9.73 4.81 -27.85
N LYS A 259 8.68 5.63 -27.94
CA LYS A 259 8.74 7.05 -27.55
C LYS A 259 9.00 7.18 -26.05
N LEU A 260 8.32 6.36 -25.25
CA LEU A 260 8.50 6.34 -23.80
C LEU A 260 9.86 5.73 -23.39
N ILE A 261 10.35 4.73 -24.13
CA ILE A 261 11.69 4.16 -23.94
C ILE A 261 12.76 5.23 -24.18
N GLU A 262 12.73 5.92 -25.32
CA GLU A 262 13.73 6.94 -25.65
C GLU A 262 13.73 8.10 -24.65
N TYR A 263 12.55 8.52 -24.19
CA TYR A 263 12.44 9.47 -23.09
C TYR A 263 13.07 8.94 -21.80
N GLY A 264 12.73 7.70 -21.41
CA GLY A 264 13.21 7.06 -20.18
C GLY A 264 14.70 6.73 -20.16
N LYS A 265 15.39 6.70 -21.29
CA LYS A 265 16.85 6.53 -21.29
C LYS A 265 17.58 7.71 -20.64
N THR A 266 17.00 8.91 -20.69
CA THR A 266 17.68 10.14 -20.28
C THR A 266 16.96 10.87 -19.13
N SER A 267 15.65 10.70 -18.98
CA SER A 267 14.81 11.53 -18.10
C SER A 267 14.99 11.28 -16.60
N PHE A 268 15.35 10.06 -16.18
CA PHE A 268 15.45 9.72 -14.75
C PHE A 268 16.47 10.61 -14.04
N GLN A 269 16.16 11.08 -12.84
CA GLN A 269 17.17 11.83 -12.08
C GLN A 269 18.35 10.89 -11.74
N LYS A 270 19.57 11.42 -11.80
CA LYS A 270 20.81 10.62 -11.61
C LYS A 270 20.85 9.85 -10.28
N CYS A 271 20.17 10.34 -9.24
CA CYS A 271 20.08 9.67 -7.93
C CYS A 271 19.06 8.52 -7.88
N TRP A 272 18.14 8.40 -8.85
CA TRP A 272 17.16 7.32 -8.95
C TRP A 272 17.67 6.14 -9.80
N PHE A 273 18.95 5.79 -9.63
CA PHE A 273 19.59 4.70 -10.39
C PHE A 273 18.83 3.36 -10.30
N PRO A 274 18.29 2.92 -9.13
CA PRO A 274 17.51 1.70 -9.08
C PRO A 274 16.26 1.68 -9.97
N LEU A 275 15.52 2.80 -10.04
CA LEU A 275 14.34 2.93 -10.90
C LEU A 275 14.74 2.92 -12.38
N TYR A 276 15.85 3.59 -12.71
CA TYR A 276 16.41 3.57 -14.05
C TYR A 276 16.77 2.14 -14.50
N VAL A 277 17.52 1.40 -13.67
CA VAL A 277 17.89 0.00 -13.98
C VAL A 277 16.65 -0.88 -14.12
N GLU A 278 15.68 -0.75 -13.21
CA GLU A 278 14.43 -1.49 -13.30
C GLU A 278 13.67 -1.17 -14.61
N PHE A 279 13.60 0.11 -15.01
CA PHE A 279 12.99 0.51 -16.27
C PHE A 279 13.69 -0.10 -17.48
N MET A 280 15.02 0.03 -17.56
CA MET A 280 15.81 -0.51 -18.66
C MET A 280 15.70 -2.05 -18.74
N HIS A 281 15.71 -2.72 -17.59
CA HIS A 281 15.57 -4.17 -17.52
C HIS A 281 14.18 -4.61 -17.97
N LYS A 282 13.11 -3.99 -17.48
CA LYS A 282 11.72 -4.38 -17.85
C LYS A 282 11.37 -4.04 -19.28
N THR A 283 11.96 -2.99 -19.84
CA THR A 283 11.79 -2.63 -21.26
C THR A 283 12.77 -3.34 -22.18
N GLN A 284 13.72 -4.11 -21.62
CA GLN A 284 14.74 -4.89 -22.34
C GLN A 284 15.63 -4.00 -23.23
N THR A 285 15.93 -2.80 -22.74
CA THR A 285 16.69 -1.76 -23.43
C THR A 285 18.08 -1.63 -22.83
N VAL A 286 19.03 -1.16 -23.65
CA VAL A 286 20.43 -0.94 -23.26
C VAL A 286 20.65 0.58 -23.13
N PRO A 287 21.37 1.05 -22.09
CA PRO A 287 21.82 2.43 -21.99
C PRO A 287 22.63 2.87 -23.22
N ASP A 288 22.42 4.10 -23.70
CA ASP A 288 23.10 4.59 -24.90
C ASP A 288 24.58 4.94 -24.67
N SER A 289 24.97 5.28 -23.44
CA SER A 289 26.36 5.59 -23.06
C SER A 289 26.78 4.78 -21.83
N PRO A 290 27.81 3.93 -21.94
CA PRO A 290 28.44 3.26 -20.80
C PRO A 290 28.99 4.26 -19.77
N GLU A 291 29.55 5.39 -20.21
CA GLU A 291 30.09 6.42 -19.32
C GLU A 291 29.01 7.10 -18.49
N GLU A 292 27.87 7.47 -19.11
CA GLU A 292 26.73 8.03 -18.38
C GLU A 292 26.16 7.00 -17.40
N PHE A 293 26.09 5.73 -17.81
CA PHE A 293 25.66 4.64 -16.93
C PHE A 293 26.57 4.52 -15.69
N GLU A 294 27.90 4.54 -15.88
CA GLU A 294 28.87 4.51 -14.78
C GLU A 294 28.73 5.73 -13.86
N GLU A 295 28.48 6.91 -14.42
CA GLU A 295 28.24 8.14 -13.64
C GLU A 295 26.98 7.99 -12.77
N ARG A 296 25.87 7.50 -13.34
CA ARG A 296 24.60 7.28 -12.61
C ARG A 296 24.78 6.22 -11.52
N LEU A 297 25.47 5.12 -11.81
CA LEU A 297 25.77 4.07 -10.84
C LEU A 297 26.57 4.60 -9.65
N ASN A 298 27.54 5.49 -9.89
CA ASN A 298 28.34 6.08 -8.82
C ASN A 298 27.56 7.10 -7.98
N ASN A 299 26.65 7.86 -8.59
CA ASN A 299 25.82 8.86 -7.91
C ASN A 299 24.64 8.27 -7.12
N GLY A 300 24.10 7.12 -7.53
CA GLY A 300 22.95 6.47 -6.89
C GLY A 300 23.19 5.92 -5.48
N LYS A 301 24.45 5.85 -5.03
CA LYS A 301 24.87 5.18 -3.77
C LYS A 301 24.30 5.77 -2.48
N ASN A 302 23.87 7.03 -2.48
CA ASN A 302 23.71 7.80 -1.24
C ASN A 302 22.27 7.94 -0.69
N ARG A 303 21.21 7.41 -1.36
CA ARG A 303 19.83 7.76 -0.96
C ARG A 303 18.76 6.65 -0.97
N ILE A 304 19.05 5.43 -1.40
CA ILE A 304 18.00 4.42 -1.62
C ILE A 304 18.49 3.01 -1.24
N GLU A 305 18.75 2.80 0.06
CA GLU A 305 19.23 1.49 0.54
C GLU A 305 18.16 0.39 0.43
N SER A 306 16.86 0.71 0.39
CA SER A 306 15.78 -0.30 0.31
C SER A 306 15.42 -0.79 -1.11
N ASN A 307 15.77 -0.07 -2.19
CA ASN A 307 15.53 -0.55 -3.58
C ASN A 307 16.80 -1.03 -4.30
N ASN A 308 17.95 -1.06 -3.62
CA ASN A 308 19.19 -1.53 -4.24
C ASN A 308 19.16 -3.03 -4.57
N ALA A 309 18.39 -3.85 -3.85
CA ALA A 309 18.32 -5.29 -4.08
C ALA A 309 17.84 -5.66 -5.49
N ILE A 310 16.74 -5.04 -5.94
CA ILE A 310 16.17 -5.26 -7.28
C ILE A 310 17.15 -4.83 -8.37
N ALA A 311 17.78 -3.66 -8.20
CA ALA A 311 18.77 -3.17 -9.15
C ALA A 311 19.99 -4.11 -9.23
N CYS A 312 20.53 -4.54 -8.08
CA CYS A 312 21.66 -5.48 -8.04
C CYS A 312 21.31 -6.83 -8.67
N LYS A 313 20.10 -7.33 -8.44
CA LYS A 313 19.60 -8.53 -9.14
C LYS A 313 19.62 -8.35 -10.65
N TYR A 314 19.05 -7.26 -11.18
CA TYR A 314 19.03 -7.02 -12.62
C TYR A 314 20.43 -6.81 -13.22
N LEU A 315 21.34 -6.14 -12.52
CA LEU A 315 22.73 -6.00 -12.95
C LEU A 315 23.44 -7.37 -13.00
N ALA A 316 23.19 -8.25 -12.04
CA ALA A 316 23.71 -9.62 -12.04
C ALA A 316 23.13 -10.46 -13.21
N GLU A 317 21.88 -10.21 -13.61
CA GLU A 317 21.26 -10.83 -14.79
C GLU A 317 21.85 -10.27 -16.09
N TRP A 318 22.08 -8.95 -16.19
CA TRP A 318 22.70 -8.31 -17.35
C TRP A 318 24.12 -8.83 -17.61
N LYS A 319 24.85 -9.25 -16.57
CA LYS A 319 26.16 -9.93 -16.69
C LYS A 319 26.13 -11.26 -17.43
N LYS A 320 24.94 -11.86 -17.59
CA LYS A 320 24.73 -13.14 -18.31
C LYS A 320 24.15 -12.92 -19.71
N ASP A 321 23.98 -11.66 -20.13
CA ASP A 321 23.26 -11.28 -21.33
C ASP A 321 24.13 -10.43 -22.25
N GLU A 322 24.39 -10.93 -23.47
CA GLU A 322 25.29 -10.32 -24.43
C GLU A 322 24.84 -8.93 -24.91
N ARG A 323 23.55 -8.59 -24.78
CA ARG A 323 23.04 -7.25 -25.10
C ARG A 323 23.71 -6.17 -24.25
N TYR A 324 24.12 -6.52 -23.03
CA TYR A 324 24.70 -5.60 -22.06
C TYR A 324 26.23 -5.72 -21.95
N LYS A 325 26.88 -6.38 -22.92
CA LYS A 325 28.33 -6.67 -22.88
C LYS A 325 29.22 -5.43 -22.65
N GLU A 326 28.81 -4.27 -23.15
CA GLU A 326 29.56 -3.02 -23.02
C GLU A 326 29.56 -2.50 -21.57
N LEU A 327 28.57 -2.90 -20.77
CA LEU A 327 28.46 -2.53 -19.36
C LEU A 327 29.16 -3.52 -18.42
N TRP A 328 29.57 -4.69 -18.91
CA TRP A 328 30.07 -5.78 -18.07
C TRP A 328 31.27 -5.37 -17.21
N ASN A 329 32.22 -4.63 -17.77
CA ASN A 329 33.38 -4.15 -17.01
C ASN A 329 32.98 -3.15 -15.91
N ILE A 330 32.02 -2.27 -16.19
CA ILE A 330 31.50 -1.31 -15.20
C ILE A 330 30.81 -2.06 -14.05
N ILE A 331 30.00 -3.06 -14.38
CA ILE A 331 29.28 -3.89 -13.40
C ILE A 331 30.28 -4.71 -12.56
N ASP A 332 31.29 -5.31 -13.17
CA ASP A 332 32.32 -6.08 -12.45
C ASP A 332 33.13 -5.18 -11.49
N ASN A 333 33.55 -4.00 -11.94
CA ASN A 333 34.24 -3.01 -11.11
C ASN A 333 33.39 -2.57 -9.90
N TYR A 334 32.07 -2.51 -10.06
CA TYR A 334 31.15 -2.18 -8.98
C TYR A 334 30.91 -3.37 -8.05
N ARG A 335 30.79 -4.58 -8.60
CA ARG A 335 30.62 -5.83 -7.85
C ARG A 335 31.71 -6.00 -6.80
N ASP A 336 32.97 -5.72 -7.13
CA ASP A 336 34.09 -5.88 -6.19
C ASP A 336 33.94 -5.05 -4.90
N LYS A 337 33.10 -4.01 -4.92
CA LYS A 337 32.90 -3.06 -3.81
C LYS A 337 31.50 -3.12 -3.22
N ASN A 338 30.63 -4.00 -3.70
CA ASN A 338 29.22 -4.03 -3.30
C ASN A 338 28.75 -5.45 -2.95
N ASP A 339 28.48 -5.67 -1.65
CA ASP A 339 28.05 -6.96 -1.11
C ASP A 339 26.73 -7.47 -1.73
N CYS A 340 25.78 -6.56 -2.03
CA CYS A 340 24.49 -6.90 -2.62
C CYS A 340 24.64 -7.48 -4.04
N LEU A 341 25.43 -6.83 -4.89
CA LEU A 341 25.70 -7.32 -6.24
C LEU A 341 26.51 -8.62 -6.22
N GLN A 342 27.49 -8.75 -5.32
CA GLN A 342 28.23 -10.01 -5.14
C GLN A 342 27.28 -11.16 -4.78
N PHE A 343 26.35 -10.92 -3.85
CA PHE A 343 25.32 -11.88 -3.48
C PHE A 343 24.48 -12.27 -4.69
N PHE A 344 23.93 -11.32 -5.46
CA PHE A 344 23.07 -11.67 -6.60
C PHE A 344 23.80 -12.35 -7.78
N CYS A 345 25.12 -12.15 -7.93
CA CYS A 345 25.91 -12.89 -8.91
C CYS A 345 26.01 -14.39 -8.61
N ASP A 346 26.14 -14.76 -7.34
CA ASP A 346 26.16 -16.15 -6.88
C ASP A 346 25.54 -16.27 -5.47
N PRO A 347 24.18 -16.30 -5.37
CA PRO A 347 23.50 -16.28 -4.08
C PRO A 347 23.81 -17.51 -3.23
N ILE A 348 23.97 -18.66 -3.90
CA ILE A 348 24.18 -19.94 -3.25
C ILE A 348 25.58 -20.04 -2.67
N ASN A 349 26.61 -19.53 -3.37
CA ASN A 349 27.99 -19.62 -2.87
C ASN A 349 28.52 -18.31 -2.26
N TYR A 350 27.65 -17.33 -1.98
CA TYR A 350 28.05 -16.08 -1.35
C TYR A 350 28.74 -16.32 0.01
N VAL A 351 29.90 -15.67 0.18
CA VAL A 351 30.88 -15.98 1.24
C VAL A 351 30.49 -15.39 2.60
N HIS A 352 29.65 -14.34 2.62
CA HIS A 352 29.32 -13.55 3.81
C HIS A 352 27.82 -13.56 4.16
N PRO A 353 27.22 -14.73 4.46
CA PRO A 353 25.78 -14.85 4.73
C PRO A 353 25.28 -13.91 5.85
N GLU A 354 26.14 -13.55 6.79
CA GLU A 354 25.88 -12.60 7.87
C GLU A 354 25.56 -11.19 7.37
N LYS A 355 26.09 -10.78 6.21
CA LYS A 355 25.86 -9.46 5.62
C LYS A 355 24.57 -9.36 4.81
N VAL A 356 24.03 -10.49 4.38
CA VAL A 356 22.85 -10.52 3.52
C VAL A 356 21.64 -9.96 4.26
N GLU A 357 21.02 -8.93 3.70
CA GLU A 357 19.81 -8.33 4.23
C GLU A 357 18.58 -9.12 3.80
N ILE A 358 17.50 -9.00 4.57
CA ILE A 358 16.26 -9.73 4.29
C ILE A 358 15.66 -9.35 2.94
N ASP A 359 15.76 -8.07 2.56
CA ASP A 359 15.25 -7.55 1.30
C ASP A 359 15.98 -8.15 0.08
N TRP A 360 17.21 -8.66 0.27
CA TRP A 360 17.93 -9.34 -0.81
C TRP A 360 17.36 -10.73 -1.03
N ILE A 361 17.04 -11.43 0.07
CA ILE A 361 16.46 -12.77 0.05
C ILE A 361 15.05 -12.73 -0.56
N THR A 362 14.20 -11.77 -0.16
CA THR A 362 12.80 -11.69 -0.62
C THR A 362 12.66 -11.35 -2.11
N VAL A 363 13.72 -10.85 -2.75
CA VAL A 363 13.77 -10.51 -4.19
C VAL A 363 14.27 -11.68 -5.06
N CYS A 364 14.85 -12.72 -4.44
CA CYS A 364 15.27 -13.95 -5.14
C CYS A 364 14.07 -14.73 -5.72
N SER A 365 14.34 -15.62 -6.68
CA SER A 365 13.32 -16.55 -7.16
C SER A 365 12.96 -17.56 -6.06
N PRO A 366 11.73 -18.13 -6.07
CA PRO A 366 11.33 -19.13 -5.08
C PRO A 366 12.30 -20.31 -4.95
N ASP A 367 12.89 -20.77 -6.05
CA ASP A 367 13.86 -21.86 -6.06
C ASP A 367 15.16 -21.49 -5.34
N ILE A 368 15.69 -20.29 -5.60
CA ILE A 368 16.87 -19.78 -4.89
C ILE A 368 16.55 -19.60 -3.41
N ILE A 369 15.37 -19.07 -3.06
CA ILE A 369 14.97 -18.91 -1.66
C ILE A 369 14.96 -20.27 -0.95
N LYS A 370 14.35 -21.30 -1.55
CA LYS A 370 14.33 -22.66 -0.98
C LYS A 370 15.74 -23.19 -0.72
N GLU A 371 16.65 -22.99 -1.67
CA GLU A 371 18.04 -23.43 -1.53
C GLU A 371 18.77 -22.62 -0.44
N LEU A 372 18.58 -21.30 -0.38
CA LEU A 372 19.12 -20.45 0.69
C LEU A 372 18.61 -20.90 2.07
N MET A 373 17.33 -21.28 2.18
CA MET A 373 16.73 -21.73 3.44
C MET A 373 17.35 -23.03 4.00
N THR A 374 18.12 -23.78 3.21
CA THR A 374 18.90 -24.92 3.72
C THR A 374 20.04 -24.51 4.64
N LYS A 375 20.49 -23.24 4.55
CA LYS A 375 21.54 -22.68 5.40
C LYS A 375 20.93 -22.02 6.63
N ALA A 376 21.41 -22.43 7.80
CA ALA A 376 20.88 -21.97 9.09
C ALA A 376 20.83 -20.44 9.24
N VAL A 377 21.88 -19.73 8.78
CA VAL A 377 21.95 -18.25 8.87
C VAL A 377 20.79 -17.58 8.12
N TYR A 378 20.49 -18.02 6.90
CA TYR A 378 19.40 -17.46 6.11
C TYR A 378 18.03 -17.89 6.65
N SER A 379 17.90 -19.15 7.06
CA SER A 379 16.69 -19.66 7.69
C SER A 379 16.30 -18.86 8.93
N GLU A 380 17.25 -18.59 9.83
CA GLU A 380 16.99 -17.82 11.05
C GLU A 380 16.67 -16.35 10.77
N LYS A 381 17.36 -15.71 9.82
CA LYS A 381 17.01 -14.34 9.37
C LYS A 381 15.59 -14.29 8.81
N PHE A 382 15.23 -15.24 7.96
CA PHE A 382 13.92 -15.29 7.31
C PHE A 382 12.79 -15.65 8.30
N LYS A 383 13.03 -16.57 9.24
CA LYS A 383 12.10 -16.87 10.34
C LYS A 383 11.89 -15.66 11.25
N THR A 384 12.95 -14.96 11.63
CA THR A 384 12.87 -13.74 12.44
C THR A 384 12.04 -12.69 11.73
N TYR A 385 12.27 -12.51 10.43
CA TYR A 385 11.47 -11.63 9.60
C TYR A 385 10.01 -12.06 9.57
N ILE A 386 9.68 -13.29 9.16
CA ILE A 386 8.29 -13.79 9.10
C ILE A 386 7.56 -13.67 10.44
N SER A 387 8.28 -13.90 11.55
CA SER A 387 7.75 -13.82 12.91
C SER A 387 7.54 -12.38 13.40
N ASP A 388 8.10 -11.39 12.71
CA ASP A 388 7.88 -9.97 12.98
C ASP A 388 6.41 -9.62 12.71
N SER A 389 5.71 -9.17 13.74
CA SER A 389 4.28 -8.85 13.69
C SER A 389 3.96 -7.77 12.64
N ARG A 390 4.93 -6.92 12.32
CA ARG A 390 4.86 -5.81 11.36
C ARG A 390 4.77 -6.23 9.89
N ILE A 391 4.99 -7.51 9.57
CA ILE A 391 4.82 -7.98 8.19
C ILE A 391 3.33 -8.13 7.88
N ASN A 392 2.91 -7.56 6.74
CA ASN A 392 1.58 -7.73 6.18
C ASN A 392 1.22 -9.24 6.15
N PRO A 393 0.10 -9.68 6.76
CA PRO A 393 -0.32 -11.08 6.80
C PRO A 393 -0.40 -11.76 5.44
N GLN A 394 -0.73 -11.04 4.37
CA GLN A 394 -0.77 -11.57 3.01
C GLN A 394 0.63 -11.81 2.45
N CYS A 395 1.56 -10.86 2.66
CA CYS A 395 2.98 -11.08 2.36
C CYS A 395 3.53 -12.23 3.21
N ARG A 396 3.17 -12.30 4.49
CA ARG A 396 3.55 -13.40 5.37
C ARG A 396 3.05 -14.75 4.83
N ARG A 397 1.79 -14.85 4.39
CA ARG A 397 1.25 -16.08 3.77
C ARG A 397 2.03 -16.50 2.51
N VAL A 398 2.33 -15.55 1.63
CA VAL A 398 3.12 -15.82 0.41
C VAL A 398 4.52 -16.32 0.76
N LEU A 399 5.19 -15.69 1.74
CA LEU A 399 6.52 -16.08 2.18
C LEU A 399 6.51 -17.40 2.97
N MET A 400 5.46 -17.67 3.75
CA MET A 400 5.29 -18.94 4.46
C MET A 400 5.02 -20.11 3.51
N ALA A 401 4.37 -19.88 2.37
CA ALA A 401 4.15 -20.92 1.35
C ALA A 401 5.44 -21.39 0.63
N ILE A 402 6.58 -20.75 0.93
CA ILE A 402 7.90 -21.16 0.42
C ILE A 402 8.51 -22.27 1.30
N PHE A 403 8.04 -22.42 2.55
CA PHE A 403 8.26 -23.60 3.39
C PHE A 403 7.25 -24.71 3.06
#